data_AF-A0A3N5Z2V8-F1
#
_entry.id   AF-A0A3N5Z2V8-F1
#
_cell.length_a   1.000
_cell.length_b   1.000
_cell.length_c   1.000
_cell.angle_alpha   90.00
_cell.angle_beta   90.00
_cell.angle_gamma   90.00
#
_symmetry.space_group_name_H-M   'P 1'
#
loop_
_entity.id
_entity.type
_entity.pdbx_description
1 polymer ?
#
loop_
_entity_poly.entity_id
_entity_poly.type
_entity_poly.pdbx_seq_one_letter_code
_entity_poly.pdbx_strand_id
1 'polypeptide(L)'
;MTLIRCPDGWNGECFFQKHLDKKSPPSVKPVPIEEDGETKYYVAVNSLAGLMYFVQMGVLEFHPWGAKVDNLDRPDRMIFDLDPDPSVSWPKVIETARLLRELLAMLELKAYVKTTGGKGLHVVVPLQKRNDWAEVKGFSKTIVEKLVQVQPKSYTSSASKAGRKGKIYLDYLRNAKGSNAVAAYSTRAKAGGPISVPVTWEELESGIQSDAFNLTNIFERLRSSDDPWQDF
;
A
#
# COMPACT_ATOMS: atom_id res chain seq x y z
N MET A 1 2.97 -10.26 -7.27
CA MET A 1 3.37 -9.21 -6.31
C MET A 1 4.84 -8.85 -6.53
N THR A 2 5.28 -7.72 -6.01
CA THR A 2 6.70 -7.32 -5.97
C THR A 2 7.23 -7.51 -4.55
N LEU A 3 8.46 -8.00 -4.43
CA LEU A 3 9.18 -8.14 -3.17
C LEU A 3 10.34 -7.15 -3.13
N ILE A 4 10.68 -6.63 -1.95
CA ILE A 4 11.96 -5.97 -1.71
C ILE A 4 12.81 -6.91 -0.88
N ARG A 5 13.93 -7.36 -1.47
CA ARG A 5 14.88 -8.28 -0.85
C ARG A 5 16.13 -7.54 -0.45
N CYS A 6 16.54 -7.72 0.78
CA CYS A 6 17.75 -7.16 1.37
C CYS A 6 18.50 -8.29 2.10
N PRO A 7 19.27 -9.12 1.37
CA PRO A 7 19.94 -10.30 1.95
C PRO A 7 20.89 -9.96 3.10
N ASP A 8 21.57 -8.82 3.02
CA ASP A 8 22.52 -8.33 4.02
C ASP A 8 21.87 -7.37 5.03
N GLY A 9 20.53 -7.36 5.11
CA GLY A 9 19.77 -6.48 5.98
C GLY A 9 19.46 -5.11 5.37
N TRP A 10 18.70 -4.29 6.09
CA TRP A 10 18.10 -3.04 5.57
C TRP A 10 19.12 -1.96 5.19
N ASN A 11 20.34 -2.02 5.73
CA ASN A 11 21.44 -1.08 5.43
C ASN A 11 22.37 -1.58 4.32
N GLY A 12 22.16 -2.81 3.82
CA GLY A 12 22.88 -3.39 2.69
C GLY A 12 22.19 -3.11 1.35
N GLU A 13 22.59 -3.86 0.31
CA GLU A 13 21.96 -3.78 -0.99
C GLU A 13 20.56 -4.40 -0.96
N CYS A 14 19.57 -3.63 -1.42
CA CYS A 14 18.21 -4.10 -1.59
C CYS A 14 17.80 -4.04 -3.06
N PHE A 15 17.06 -5.04 -3.53
CA PHE A 15 16.55 -5.07 -4.90
C PHE A 15 15.09 -5.51 -4.97
N PHE A 16 14.42 -5.09 -6.05
CA PHE A 16 13.06 -5.49 -6.35
C PHE A 16 13.04 -6.84 -7.06
N GLN A 17 12.22 -7.77 -6.58
CA GLN A 17 11.95 -9.04 -7.25
C GLN A 17 10.46 -9.16 -7.57
N LYS A 18 10.13 -9.19 -8.86
CA LYS A 18 8.78 -9.46 -9.37
C LYS A 18 8.61 -10.92 -9.80
N HIS A 19 9.65 -11.44 -10.46
CA HIS A 19 9.60 -12.73 -11.14
C HIS A 19 10.25 -13.82 -10.30
N LEU A 20 9.71 -15.03 -10.45
CA LEU A 20 10.27 -16.25 -9.90
C LEU A 20 11.05 -17.00 -10.96
N ASP A 21 12.08 -17.71 -10.52
CA ASP A 21 12.74 -18.72 -11.32
C ASP A 21 11.95 -20.04 -11.27
N LYS A 22 12.24 -20.95 -12.21
CA LYS A 22 11.56 -22.26 -12.30
C LYS A 22 11.82 -23.19 -11.10
N LYS A 23 12.70 -22.81 -10.16
CA LYS A 23 13.16 -23.64 -9.03
C LYS A 23 12.52 -23.27 -7.69
N SER A 24 11.43 -22.51 -7.70
CA SER A 24 10.70 -22.16 -6.48
C SER A 24 10.12 -23.40 -5.77
N PRO A 25 10.10 -23.42 -4.43
CA PRO A 25 9.55 -24.55 -3.68
C PRO A 25 8.03 -24.69 -3.89
N PRO A 26 7.43 -25.87 -3.62
CA PRO A 26 5.99 -26.09 -3.81
C PRO A 26 5.08 -25.14 -3.02
N SER A 27 5.59 -24.54 -1.94
CA SER A 27 4.88 -23.54 -1.12
C SER A 27 4.73 -22.18 -1.80
N VAL A 28 5.43 -21.95 -2.92
CA VAL A 28 5.39 -20.72 -3.72
C VAL A 28 4.86 -21.07 -5.10
N LYS A 29 3.64 -20.60 -5.40
CA LYS A 29 3.00 -20.83 -6.71
C LYS A 29 3.25 -19.63 -7.61
N PRO A 30 4.01 -19.78 -8.72
CA PRO A 30 4.18 -18.71 -9.68
C PRO A 30 2.87 -18.45 -10.43
N VAL A 31 2.60 -17.19 -10.74
CA VAL A 31 1.43 -16.76 -11.50
C VAL A 31 1.89 -16.30 -12.89
N PRO A 32 1.52 -17.00 -13.98
CA PRO A 32 1.89 -16.59 -15.32
C PRO A 32 1.13 -15.31 -15.72
N ILE A 33 1.84 -14.33 -16.23
CA ILE A 33 1.30 -13.06 -16.74
C ILE A 33 1.99 -12.74 -18.06
N GLU A 34 1.20 -12.46 -19.09
CA GLU A 34 1.72 -11.96 -20.37
C GLU A 34 2.13 -10.50 -20.24
N GLU A 35 3.40 -10.21 -20.54
CA GLU A 35 4.00 -8.89 -20.48
C GLU A 35 5.04 -8.74 -21.59
N ASP A 36 4.92 -7.70 -22.42
CA ASP A 36 5.82 -7.43 -23.54
C ASP A 36 5.94 -8.57 -24.57
N GLY A 37 4.90 -9.40 -24.71
CA GLY A 37 4.88 -10.55 -25.62
C GLY A 37 5.53 -11.81 -25.05
N GLU A 38 5.89 -11.82 -23.76
CA GLU A 38 6.44 -12.99 -23.07
C GLU A 38 5.65 -13.33 -21.80
N THR A 39 5.52 -14.63 -21.50
CA THR A 39 4.99 -15.09 -20.21
C THR A 39 6.02 -14.90 -19.10
N LYS A 40 5.77 -13.95 -18.19
CA LYS A 40 6.56 -13.75 -16.97
C LYS A 40 5.85 -14.38 -15.78
N TYR A 41 6.61 -14.99 -14.87
CA TYR A 41 6.08 -15.72 -13.71
C TYR A 41 6.18 -14.89 -12.45
N TYR A 42 5.07 -14.28 -12.02
CA TYR A 42 5.02 -13.40 -10.86
C TYR A 42 4.90 -14.17 -9.54
N VAL A 43 5.42 -13.55 -8.47
CA VAL A 43 5.26 -14.06 -7.10
C VAL A 43 3.79 -13.99 -6.65
N ALA A 44 3.29 -15.08 -6.07
CA ALA A 44 2.09 -15.08 -5.24
C ALA A 44 2.31 -15.91 -3.97
N VAL A 45 1.73 -15.46 -2.85
CA VAL A 45 1.84 -16.09 -1.54
C VAL A 45 0.44 -16.22 -0.96
N ASN A 46 0.06 -17.44 -0.59
CA ASN A 46 -1.24 -17.74 0.02
C ASN A 46 -1.11 -18.75 1.18
N SER A 47 0.10 -18.95 1.70
CA SER A 47 0.38 -19.86 2.81
C SER A 47 1.47 -19.31 3.71
N LEU A 48 1.45 -19.70 4.97
CA LEU A 48 2.51 -19.37 5.93
C LEU A 48 3.88 -19.90 5.46
N ALA A 49 3.93 -21.12 4.92
CA ALA A 49 5.17 -21.71 4.41
C ALA A 49 5.77 -20.89 3.25
N GLY A 50 4.93 -20.39 2.33
CA GLY A 50 5.38 -19.52 1.25
C GLY A 50 5.89 -18.17 1.77
N LEU A 51 5.21 -17.59 2.78
CA LEU A 51 5.65 -16.36 3.42
C LEU A 51 7.02 -16.55 4.11
N MET A 52 7.16 -17.62 4.90
CA MET A 52 8.41 -17.94 5.60
C MET A 52 9.57 -18.21 4.65
N TYR A 53 9.30 -18.83 3.49
CA TYR A 53 10.31 -18.99 2.44
C TYR A 53 10.86 -17.63 1.98
N PHE A 54 9.99 -16.65 1.72
CA PHE A 54 10.43 -15.33 1.30
C PHE A 54 11.18 -14.58 2.41
N VAL A 55 10.77 -14.72 3.67
CA VAL A 55 11.53 -14.20 4.82
C VAL A 55 12.93 -14.81 4.86
N GLN A 56 13.06 -16.13 4.72
CA GLN A 56 14.35 -16.82 4.63
C GLN A 56 15.22 -16.33 3.46
N MET A 57 14.59 -15.90 2.36
CA MET A 57 15.26 -15.34 1.19
C MET A 57 15.65 -13.86 1.36
N GLY A 58 15.50 -13.29 2.55
CA GLY A 58 15.86 -11.90 2.87
C GLY A 58 14.81 -10.88 2.39
N VAL A 59 13.56 -11.28 2.18
CA VAL A 59 12.48 -10.34 1.83
C VAL A 59 12.12 -9.51 3.07
N LEU A 60 12.23 -8.20 2.95
CA LEU A 60 11.84 -7.24 3.99
C LEU A 60 10.56 -6.47 3.64
N GLU A 61 10.15 -6.38 2.37
CA GLU A 61 8.86 -5.78 2.03
C GLU A 61 8.07 -6.60 1.02
N PHE A 62 6.76 -6.73 1.27
CA PHE A 62 5.80 -7.37 0.39
C PHE A 62 4.88 -6.30 -0.23
N HIS A 63 4.83 -6.25 -1.56
CA HIS A 63 4.05 -5.28 -2.31
C HIS A 63 3.07 -6.01 -3.26
N PRO A 64 1.91 -6.46 -2.75
CA PRO A 64 0.88 -7.10 -3.56
C PRO A 64 0.25 -6.14 -4.57
N TRP A 65 -0.35 -6.72 -5.60
CA TRP A 65 -1.21 -5.99 -6.52
C TRP A 65 -2.56 -5.69 -5.86
N GLY A 66 -3.30 -4.73 -6.40
CA GLY A 66 -4.70 -4.46 -6.02
C GLY A 66 -5.72 -5.50 -6.50
N ALA A 67 -5.29 -6.73 -6.80
CA ALA A 67 -6.12 -7.82 -7.29
C ALA A 67 -5.60 -9.18 -6.81
N LYS A 68 -6.48 -10.18 -6.82
CA LYS A 68 -6.17 -11.58 -6.49
C LYS A 68 -5.92 -12.40 -7.77
N VAL A 69 -5.23 -13.52 -7.59
CA VAL A 69 -4.76 -14.41 -8.68
C VAL A 69 -5.89 -15.05 -9.48
N ASP A 70 -7.08 -15.14 -8.91
CA ASP A 70 -8.29 -15.67 -9.56
C ASP A 70 -8.86 -14.72 -10.62
N ASN A 71 -8.59 -13.41 -10.50
CA ASN A 71 -9.01 -12.41 -11.48
C ASN A 71 -8.13 -11.16 -11.40
N LEU A 72 -7.00 -11.16 -12.13
CA LEU A 72 -6.01 -10.08 -12.09
C LEU A 72 -6.45 -8.80 -12.82
N ASP A 73 -7.44 -8.87 -13.69
CA ASP A 73 -7.94 -7.72 -14.46
C ASP A 73 -9.06 -6.96 -13.75
N ARG A 74 -9.58 -7.53 -12.65
CA ARG A 74 -10.63 -6.93 -11.81
C ARG A 74 -10.09 -6.65 -10.42
N PRO A 75 -9.63 -5.42 -10.13
CA PRO A 75 -9.16 -5.06 -8.79
C PRO A 75 -10.21 -5.31 -7.71
N ASP A 76 -9.75 -5.73 -6.53
CA ASP A 76 -10.56 -5.92 -5.33
C ASP A 76 -10.36 -4.81 -4.29
N ARG A 77 -9.54 -3.82 -4.62
CA ARG A 77 -9.33 -2.63 -3.79
C ARG A 77 -8.86 -1.44 -4.61
N MET A 78 -9.21 -0.26 -4.11
CA MET A 78 -8.70 1.02 -4.56
C MET A 78 -7.92 1.67 -3.43
N ILE A 79 -6.77 2.26 -3.74
CA ILE A 79 -5.84 2.86 -2.78
C ILE A 79 -5.60 4.32 -3.16
N PHE A 80 -5.72 5.20 -2.18
CA PHE A 80 -5.19 6.56 -2.19
C PHE A 80 -3.96 6.58 -1.28
N ASP A 81 -2.79 6.81 -1.86
CA ASP A 81 -1.51 6.87 -1.15
C ASP A 81 -1.17 8.34 -0.88
N LEU A 82 -1.18 8.73 0.40
CA LEU A 82 -0.94 10.09 0.86
C LEU A 82 0.53 10.20 1.24
N ASP A 83 1.32 10.85 0.40
CA ASP A 83 2.77 11.03 0.58
C ASP A 83 3.10 12.51 0.86
N PRO A 84 3.23 12.91 2.14
CA PRO A 84 3.51 14.29 2.51
C PRO A 84 4.96 14.67 2.22
N ASP A 85 5.16 15.89 1.72
CA ASP A 85 6.46 16.55 1.81
C ASP A 85 6.90 16.69 3.28
N PRO A 86 8.21 16.55 3.61
CA PRO A 86 8.68 16.63 4.99
C PRO A 86 8.31 17.92 5.75
N SER A 87 8.00 19.00 5.05
CA SER A 87 7.56 20.26 5.67
C SER A 87 6.08 20.30 6.03
N VAL A 88 5.27 19.34 5.56
CA VAL A 88 3.85 19.23 5.89
C VAL A 88 3.70 18.61 7.29
N SER A 89 2.91 19.27 8.14
CA SER A 89 2.66 18.77 9.50
C SER A 89 1.80 17.51 9.50
N TRP A 90 2.05 16.60 10.42
CA TRP A 90 1.27 15.36 10.56
C TRP A 90 -0.25 15.58 10.75
N PRO A 91 -0.71 16.57 11.55
CA PRO A 91 -2.14 16.89 11.63
C PRO A 91 -2.77 17.19 10.27
N LYS A 92 -2.04 17.80 9.33
CA LYS A 92 -2.55 18.06 7.98
C LYS A 92 -2.73 16.78 7.18
N VAL A 93 -1.90 15.77 7.40
CA VAL A 93 -2.01 14.44 6.79
C VAL A 93 -3.25 13.72 7.29
N ILE A 94 -3.49 13.74 8.61
CA ILE A 94 -4.70 13.19 9.24
C ILE A 94 -5.95 13.89 8.69
N GLU A 95 -5.96 15.23 8.66
CA GLU A 95 -7.07 16.02 8.11
C GLU A 95 -7.38 15.62 6.66
N THR A 96 -6.34 15.40 5.86
CA THR A 96 -6.48 14.97 4.45
C THR A 96 -7.06 13.57 4.34
N ALA A 97 -6.63 12.63 5.18
CA ALA A 97 -7.18 11.28 5.22
C ALA A 97 -8.67 11.28 5.64
N ARG A 98 -9.04 12.10 6.64
CA ARG A 98 -10.43 12.28 7.07
C ARG A 98 -11.29 12.89 5.97
N LEU A 99 -10.79 13.92 5.28
CA LEU A 99 -11.48 14.51 4.14
C LEU A 99 -11.75 13.46 3.04
N LEU A 100 -10.76 12.62 2.72
CA LEU A 100 -10.95 11.52 1.77
C LEU A 100 -12.00 10.51 2.26
N ARG A 101 -11.97 10.12 3.54
CA ARG A 101 -13.00 9.25 4.15
C ARG A 101 -14.40 9.83 3.96
N GLU A 102 -14.60 11.10 4.27
CA GLU A 102 -15.89 11.79 4.15
C GLU A 102 -16.37 11.86 2.69
N LEU A 103 -15.48 12.21 1.76
CA LEU A 103 -15.78 12.21 0.33
C LEU A 103 -16.21 10.83 -0.17
N LEU A 104 -15.50 9.77 0.25
CA LEU A 104 -15.83 8.40 -0.12
C LEU A 104 -17.14 7.94 0.51
N ALA A 105 -17.40 8.31 1.77
CA ALA A 105 -18.64 7.99 2.45
C ALA A 105 -19.87 8.64 1.79
N MET A 106 -19.76 9.87 1.28
CA MET A 106 -20.82 10.51 0.48
C MET A 106 -21.12 9.77 -0.84
N LEU A 107 -20.19 8.95 -1.32
CA LEU A 107 -20.34 8.08 -2.48
C LEU A 107 -20.68 6.64 -2.09
N GLU A 108 -21.07 6.41 -0.82
CA GLU A 108 -21.39 5.10 -0.24
C GLU A 108 -20.21 4.10 -0.28
N LEU A 109 -18.98 4.61 -0.36
CA LEU A 109 -17.76 3.80 -0.35
C LEU A 109 -17.18 3.76 1.07
N LYS A 110 -17.20 2.56 1.69
CA LYS A 110 -16.52 2.33 2.96
C LYS A 110 -15.00 2.43 2.76
N ALA A 111 -14.35 3.28 3.56
CA ALA A 111 -12.91 3.47 3.53
C ALA A 111 -12.25 2.97 4.82
N TYR A 112 -11.11 2.32 4.66
CA TYR A 112 -10.22 1.86 5.70
C TYR A 112 -8.89 2.61 5.61
N VAL A 113 -8.13 2.64 6.69
CA VAL A 113 -6.83 3.33 6.73
C VAL A 113 -5.75 2.47 7.34
N LYS A 114 -4.53 2.62 6.84
CA LYS A 114 -3.33 2.03 7.44
C LYS A 114 -2.15 2.98 7.38
N THR A 115 -1.28 2.88 8.39
CA THR A 115 0.03 3.50 8.35
C THR A 115 0.89 2.82 7.30
N THR A 116 1.86 3.53 6.72
CA THR A 116 2.76 2.94 5.71
C THR A 116 4.03 2.35 6.32
N GLY A 117 4.36 2.63 7.59
CA GLY A 117 5.71 2.47 8.13
C GLY A 117 6.73 3.44 7.49
N GLY A 118 6.23 4.41 6.73
CA GLY A 118 7.02 5.42 6.02
C GLY A 118 6.64 6.81 6.51
N LYS A 119 6.40 7.74 5.58
CA LYS A 119 5.97 9.10 5.90
C LYS A 119 4.47 9.33 5.73
N GLY A 120 3.77 8.37 5.13
CA GLY A 120 2.43 8.56 4.58
C GLY A 120 1.39 7.58 5.12
N LEU A 121 0.18 7.71 4.58
CA LEU A 121 -0.97 6.86 4.89
C LEU A 121 -1.50 6.23 3.61
N HIS A 122 -2.07 5.04 3.70
CA HIS A 122 -2.95 4.53 2.66
C HIS A 122 -4.39 4.59 3.14
N VAL A 123 -5.25 5.27 2.38
CA VAL A 123 -6.71 5.14 2.49
C VAL A 123 -7.14 4.11 1.45
N VAL A 124 -7.84 3.06 1.88
CA VAL A 124 -8.13 1.87 1.07
C VAL A 124 -9.63 1.59 1.06
N VAL A 125 -10.18 1.38 -0.12
CA VAL A 125 -11.59 1.05 -0.35
C VAL A 125 -11.66 -0.36 -0.90
N PRO A 126 -12.31 -1.33 -0.23
CA PRO A 126 -12.55 -2.65 -0.79
C PRO A 126 -13.56 -2.54 -1.94
N LEU A 127 -13.35 -3.32 -2.99
CA LEU A 127 -14.18 -3.32 -4.18
C LEU A 127 -14.73 -4.73 -4.46
N GLN A 128 -15.97 -4.77 -4.93
CA GLN A 128 -16.44 -5.95 -5.64
C GLN A 128 -15.72 -5.99 -6.99
N LYS A 129 -15.07 -7.12 -7.32
CA LYS A 129 -14.25 -7.35 -8.54
C LYS A 129 -15.05 -7.29 -9.85
N ARG A 130 -15.75 -6.18 -10.09
CA ARG A 130 -16.66 -5.93 -11.21
C ARG A 130 -16.03 -5.00 -12.24
N ASN A 131 -15.38 -3.94 -11.77
CA ASN A 131 -14.75 -2.93 -12.61
C ASN A 131 -13.32 -3.34 -12.99
N ASP A 132 -12.85 -2.87 -14.14
CA ASP A 132 -11.47 -3.05 -14.56
C ASP A 132 -10.53 -1.97 -13.99
N TRP A 133 -9.24 -2.12 -14.26
CA TRP A 133 -8.23 -1.16 -13.84
C TRP A 133 -8.41 0.24 -14.41
N ALA A 134 -8.91 0.39 -15.64
CA ALA A 134 -9.07 1.69 -16.27
C ALA A 134 -10.20 2.48 -15.60
N GLU A 135 -11.31 1.81 -15.30
CA GLU A 135 -12.44 2.37 -14.56
C GLU A 135 -12.03 2.80 -13.15
N VAL A 136 -11.39 1.91 -12.38
CA VAL A 136 -10.97 2.21 -11.00
C VAL A 136 -9.89 3.30 -10.95
N LYS A 137 -8.94 3.29 -11.90
CA LYS A 137 -7.95 4.37 -12.03
C LYS A 137 -8.60 5.69 -12.40
N GLY A 138 -9.54 5.68 -13.33
CA GLY A 138 -10.26 6.87 -13.78
C GLY A 138 -11.03 7.51 -12.62
N PHE A 139 -11.77 6.71 -11.86
CA PHE A 139 -12.53 7.17 -10.70
C PHE A 139 -11.64 7.74 -9.60
N SER A 140 -10.60 7.01 -9.18
CA SER A 140 -9.65 7.51 -8.17
C SER A 140 -8.92 8.78 -8.61
N LYS A 141 -8.54 8.85 -9.89
CA LYS A 141 -7.96 10.06 -10.50
C LYS A 141 -8.91 11.25 -10.39
N THR A 142 -10.19 11.09 -10.73
CA THR A 142 -11.17 12.18 -10.65
C THR A 142 -11.30 12.75 -9.23
N ILE A 143 -11.35 11.89 -8.20
CA ILE A 143 -11.39 12.32 -6.80
C ILE A 143 -10.13 13.13 -6.45
N VAL A 144 -8.95 12.58 -6.77
CA VAL A 144 -7.67 13.24 -6.48
C VAL A 144 -7.56 14.58 -7.21
N GLU A 145 -7.86 14.63 -8.50
CA GLU A 145 -7.79 15.87 -9.29
C GLU A 145 -8.77 16.92 -8.79
N LYS A 146 -9.95 16.51 -8.31
CA LYS A 146 -10.90 17.44 -7.69
C LYS A 146 -10.35 18.05 -6.40
N LEU A 147 -9.73 17.25 -5.53
CA LEU A 147 -9.06 17.75 -4.32
C LEU A 147 -7.93 18.72 -4.67
N VAL A 148 -7.10 18.38 -5.65
CA VAL A 148 -6.01 19.25 -6.13
C VAL A 148 -6.57 20.55 -6.71
N GLN A 149 -7.69 20.52 -7.44
CA GLN A 149 -8.35 21.71 -7.95
C GLN A 149 -8.86 22.62 -6.82
N VAL A 150 -9.43 22.05 -5.76
CA VAL A 150 -10.01 22.82 -4.64
C VAL A 150 -8.92 23.38 -3.72
N GLN A 151 -7.85 22.62 -3.46
CA GLN A 151 -6.74 23.05 -2.60
C GLN A 151 -5.36 22.86 -3.28
N PRO A 152 -5.07 23.58 -4.38
CA PRO A 152 -3.85 23.39 -5.16
C PRO A 152 -2.57 23.80 -4.43
N LYS A 153 -2.70 24.59 -3.34
CA LYS A 153 -1.60 24.95 -2.44
C LYS A 153 -1.24 23.83 -1.46
N SER A 154 -2.18 22.92 -1.16
CA SER A 154 -2.01 21.84 -0.18
C SER A 154 -1.75 20.49 -0.84
N TYR A 155 -2.29 20.27 -2.04
CA TYR A 155 -2.25 18.97 -2.71
C TYR A 155 -1.61 19.03 -4.10
N THR A 156 -1.05 17.90 -4.51
CA THR A 156 -0.59 17.68 -5.88
C THR A 156 -0.86 16.23 -6.30
N SER A 157 -1.18 16.03 -7.57
CA SER A 157 -1.24 14.72 -8.22
C SER A 157 -0.07 14.49 -9.18
N SER A 158 0.90 15.42 -9.23
CA SER A 158 2.10 15.30 -10.04
C SER A 158 3.20 14.55 -9.30
N ALA A 159 3.75 13.55 -9.96
CA ALA A 159 4.85 12.78 -9.40
C ALA A 159 6.20 13.55 -9.35
N SER A 160 6.30 14.73 -9.99
CA SER A 160 7.56 15.49 -10.02
C SER A 160 7.94 16.04 -8.65
N LYS A 161 9.21 15.88 -8.24
CA LYS A 161 9.70 16.36 -6.93
C LYS A 161 9.44 17.86 -6.73
N ALA A 162 9.63 18.67 -7.77
CA ALA A 162 9.39 20.11 -7.72
C ALA A 162 7.92 20.46 -7.39
N GLY A 163 6.97 19.66 -7.87
CA GLY A 163 5.54 19.87 -7.63
C GLY A 163 5.07 19.47 -6.23
N ARG A 164 5.89 18.75 -5.45
CA ARG A 164 5.53 18.22 -4.12
C ARG A 164 5.92 19.12 -2.95
N LYS A 165 6.86 20.07 -3.14
CA LYS A 165 7.38 20.90 -2.05
C LYS A 165 6.24 21.60 -1.28
N GLY A 166 6.16 21.36 0.03
CA GLY A 166 5.12 21.94 0.90
C GLY A 166 3.70 21.38 0.69
N LYS A 167 3.54 20.26 -0.01
CA LYS A 167 2.25 19.67 -0.35
C LYS A 167 2.18 18.20 0.03
N ILE A 168 0.96 17.66 0.10
CA ILE A 168 0.72 16.22 0.12
C ILE A 168 0.53 15.75 -1.31
N TYR A 169 1.36 14.80 -1.74
CA TYR A 169 1.15 14.09 -2.99
C TYR A 169 0.05 13.05 -2.78
N LEU A 170 -1.05 13.23 -3.51
CA LEU A 170 -2.18 12.30 -3.52
C LEU A 170 -2.00 11.34 -4.69
N ASP A 171 -1.48 10.16 -4.41
CA ASP A 171 -1.15 9.17 -5.44
C ASP A 171 -2.31 8.19 -5.67
N TYR A 172 -2.90 8.27 -6.87
CA TYR A 172 -3.91 7.32 -7.36
C TYR A 172 -3.29 6.25 -8.29
N LEU A 173 -1.99 6.30 -8.58
CA LEU A 173 -1.33 5.39 -9.53
C LEU A 173 -1.19 3.97 -9.01
N ARG A 174 -1.50 3.73 -7.73
CA ARG A 174 -1.64 2.39 -7.14
C ARG A 174 -2.79 1.58 -7.78
N ASN A 175 -3.71 2.27 -8.44
CA ASN A 175 -4.92 1.69 -9.03
C ASN A 175 -4.76 1.34 -10.52
N ALA A 176 -3.59 0.87 -10.93
CA ALA A 176 -3.33 0.42 -12.31
C ALA A 176 -2.85 -1.03 -12.33
N LYS A 177 -3.05 -1.72 -13.46
CA LYS A 177 -2.51 -3.06 -13.67
C LYS A 177 -0.99 -3.06 -13.46
N GLY A 178 -0.48 -4.02 -12.70
CA GLY A 178 0.95 -4.10 -12.38
C GLY A 178 1.41 -3.20 -11.23
N SER A 179 0.62 -2.19 -10.85
CA SER A 179 0.92 -1.35 -9.69
C SER A 179 0.81 -2.15 -8.39
N ASN A 180 1.62 -1.74 -7.43
CA ASN A 180 1.69 -2.39 -6.12
C ASN A 180 1.81 -1.36 -5.01
N ALA A 181 1.43 -1.80 -3.81
CA ALA A 181 1.47 -1.02 -2.59
C ALA A 181 1.88 -1.94 -1.44
N VAL A 182 2.59 -1.41 -0.45
CA VAL A 182 3.06 -2.21 0.69
C VAL A 182 1.87 -2.89 1.38
N ALA A 183 1.99 -4.19 1.63
CA ALA A 183 0.96 -5.00 2.27
C ALA A 183 0.73 -4.52 3.72
N ALA A 184 -0.49 -4.72 4.22
CA ALA A 184 -0.72 -4.69 5.66
C ALA A 184 0.20 -5.71 6.34
N TYR A 185 0.76 -5.32 7.47
CA TYR A 185 1.75 -6.04 8.27
C TYR A 185 3.08 -6.37 7.59
N SER A 186 3.35 -5.83 6.39
CA SER A 186 4.70 -5.87 5.84
C SER A 186 5.61 -4.90 6.58
N THR A 187 6.81 -5.37 6.90
CA THR A 187 7.92 -4.51 7.33
C THR A 187 8.34 -3.55 6.21
N ARG A 188 9.12 -2.54 6.60
CA ARG A 188 9.81 -1.60 5.74
C ARG A 188 11.31 -1.78 5.91
N ALA A 189 12.06 -1.75 4.80
CA ALA A 189 13.51 -1.86 4.79
C ALA A 189 14.16 -0.55 5.26
N LYS A 190 13.99 -0.23 6.54
CA LYS A 190 14.47 0.99 7.20
C LYS A 190 14.92 0.70 8.63
N ALA A 191 15.70 1.61 9.19
CA ALA A 191 16.09 1.58 10.59
C ALA A 191 14.88 1.37 11.52
N GLY A 192 15.02 0.46 12.48
CA GLY A 192 13.96 0.09 13.43
C GLY A 192 12.94 -0.93 12.91
N GLY A 193 12.96 -1.27 11.61
CA GLY A 193 11.97 -2.16 11.00
C GLY A 193 10.52 -1.68 11.17
N PRO A 194 10.15 -0.48 10.68
CA PRO A 194 8.77 -0.01 10.73
C PRO A 194 7.84 -0.96 9.98
N ILE A 195 6.56 -0.99 10.36
CA ILE A 195 5.56 -1.90 9.80
C ILE A 195 4.37 -1.09 9.29
N SER A 196 3.85 -1.45 8.12
CA SER A 196 2.59 -0.89 7.63
C SER A 196 1.42 -1.54 8.36
N VAL A 197 0.71 -0.81 9.22
CA VAL A 197 -0.28 -1.40 10.12
C VAL A 197 -1.68 -0.82 9.88
N PRO A 198 -2.70 -1.68 9.69
CA PRO A 198 -4.11 -1.30 9.81
C PRO A 198 -4.41 -0.60 11.14
N VAL A 199 -5.08 0.55 11.05
CA VAL A 199 -5.53 1.31 12.23
C VAL A 199 -6.99 1.70 12.07
N THR A 200 -7.65 1.90 13.20
CA THR A 200 -8.98 2.52 13.23
C THR A 200 -8.86 4.00 12.87
N TRP A 201 -9.97 4.61 12.49
CA TRP A 201 -9.98 6.05 12.22
C TRP A 201 -9.79 6.86 13.51
N GLU A 202 -10.31 6.36 14.62
CA GLU A 202 -10.21 6.94 15.96
C GLU A 202 -8.74 6.97 16.44
N GLU A 203 -8.00 5.89 16.23
CA GLU A 203 -6.56 5.82 16.50
C GLU A 203 -5.74 6.79 15.63
N LEU A 204 -6.12 6.93 14.36
CA LEU A 204 -5.46 7.89 13.49
C LEU A 204 -5.71 9.33 13.97
N GLU A 205 -6.95 9.65 14.32
CA GLU A 205 -7.37 10.95 14.82
C GLU A 205 -6.77 11.28 16.20
N SER A 206 -6.43 10.27 17.01
CA SER A 206 -5.67 10.45 18.26
C SER A 206 -4.18 10.74 18.04
N GLY A 207 -3.70 10.75 16.80
CA GLY A 207 -2.35 11.21 16.45
C GLY A 207 -1.30 10.12 16.25
N ILE A 208 -1.70 8.85 16.00
CA ILE A 208 -0.76 7.80 15.61
C ILE A 208 0.08 8.25 14.41
N GLN A 209 1.41 8.10 14.51
CA GLN A 209 2.35 8.44 13.45
C GLN A 209 2.43 7.33 12.38
N SER A 210 2.85 7.68 11.17
CA SER A 210 3.01 6.73 10.05
C SER A 210 3.97 5.57 10.34
N ASP A 211 4.94 5.75 11.23
CA ASP A 211 5.95 4.77 11.64
C ASP A 211 5.82 4.35 13.11
N ALA A 212 4.65 4.58 13.73
CA ALA A 212 4.40 4.25 15.13
C ALA A 212 4.59 2.76 15.48
N PHE A 213 4.47 1.87 14.49
CA PHE A 213 4.58 0.43 14.67
C PHE A 213 5.85 -0.11 14.02
N ASN A 214 6.54 -0.99 14.74
CA ASN A 214 7.80 -1.58 14.32
C ASN A 214 8.02 -2.94 15.00
N LEU A 215 9.16 -3.58 14.72
CA LEU A 215 9.47 -4.92 15.22
C LEU A 215 9.45 -5.08 16.75
N THR A 216 9.67 -4.00 17.50
CA THR A 216 9.73 -4.08 18.98
C THR A 216 8.37 -3.98 19.64
N ASN A 217 7.37 -3.34 19.01
CA ASN A 217 6.06 -3.08 19.61
C ASN A 217 4.87 -3.73 18.89
N ILE A 218 5.07 -4.34 17.72
CA ILE A 218 3.96 -4.92 16.93
C ILE A 218 3.20 -6.02 17.66
N PHE A 219 3.87 -6.85 18.46
CA PHE A 219 3.21 -7.92 19.20
C PHE A 219 2.32 -7.41 20.33
N GLU A 220 2.61 -6.23 20.89
CA GLU A 220 1.71 -5.59 21.85
C GLU A 220 0.43 -5.17 21.15
N ARG A 221 0.55 -4.49 19.99
CA ARG A 221 -0.58 -4.15 19.11
C ARG A 221 -1.44 -5.36 18.76
N LEU A 222 -0.83 -6.47 18.33
CA LEU A 222 -1.57 -7.66 17.92
C LEU A 222 -2.30 -8.38 19.08
N ARG A 223 -1.92 -8.10 20.34
CA ARG A 223 -2.58 -8.67 21.53
C ARG A 223 -3.66 -7.77 22.12
N SER A 224 -3.54 -6.45 21.96
CA SER A 224 -4.30 -5.46 22.72
C SER A 224 -5.55 -4.92 22.01
N SER A 225 -5.78 -5.27 20.75
CA SER A 225 -6.85 -4.70 19.95
C SER A 225 -7.42 -5.68 18.94
N ASP A 226 -8.73 -5.58 18.72
CA ASP A 226 -9.40 -6.22 17.58
C ASP A 226 -8.82 -5.71 16.25
N ASP A 227 -8.90 -6.53 15.21
CA ASP A 227 -8.40 -6.17 13.88
C ASP A 227 -9.23 -5.02 13.29
N PRO A 228 -8.65 -3.82 13.07
CA PRO A 228 -9.39 -2.69 12.50
C PRO A 228 -9.95 -2.95 11.10
N TRP A 229 -9.44 -3.98 10.42
CA TRP A 229 -9.85 -4.39 9.08
C TRP A 229 -10.58 -5.74 9.07
N GLN A 230 -11.14 -6.18 10.22
CA GLN A 230 -11.87 -7.46 10.29
C GLN A 230 -13.01 -7.62 9.27
N ASP A 231 -13.66 -6.50 8.89
CA ASP A 231 -14.78 -6.47 7.93
C ASP A 231 -14.33 -6.02 6.52
N PHE A 232 -13.03 -6.07 6.22
CA PHE A 232 -12.47 -5.62 4.93
C PHE A 232 -12.75 -6.59 3.77
#